data_AF-A0A4S0UKG1-F1
#
_entry.id   AF-A0A4S0UKG1-F1
#
_cell.length_a   1.000
_cell.length_b   1.000
_cell.length_c   1.000
_cell.angle_alpha   90.00
_cell.angle_beta   90.00
_cell.angle_gamma   90.00
#
_symmetry.space_group_name_H-M   'P 1'
#
loop_
_entity.id
_entity.type
_entity.pdbx_description
1 polymer ?
#
loop_
_entity_poly.entity_id
_entity_poly.type
_entity_poly.pdbx_seq_one_letter_code
_entity_poly.pdbx_strand_id
1 'polypeptide(L)'
;ELCASFTVDGKPARSVTVIAVDTVYFQCARTIERSELWSPARHVDPKSLPTPGQILEITSRKTIDGVTYDKEWPERAKKTMW
;
A
#
# COMPACT_ATOMS: atom_id res chain seq x y z
N GLU A 1 20.08 -16.30 -1.29
CA GLU A 1 20.77 -15.28 -0.48
C GLU A 1 20.04 -13.94 -0.45
N LEU A 2 19.78 -13.27 -1.58
CA LEU A 2 19.12 -11.95 -1.57
C LEU A 2 17.71 -11.93 -0.95
N CYS A 3 16.80 -12.83 -1.35
CA CYS A 3 15.47 -12.88 -0.70
C CYS A 3 15.54 -13.15 0.81
N ALA A 4 16.53 -13.92 1.25
CA ALA A 4 16.75 -14.22 2.67
C ALA A 4 17.31 -13.03 3.44
N SER A 5 18.04 -12.10 2.80
CA SER A 5 18.50 -10.87 3.47
C SER A 5 17.35 -9.89 3.76
N PHE A 6 16.21 -10.04 3.08
CA PHE A 6 14.98 -9.26 3.32
C PHE A 6 13.93 -10.06 4.09
N THR A 7 14.39 -10.90 5.03
CA THR A 7 13.51 -11.72 5.88
C THR A 7 12.73 -10.86 6.86
N VAL A 8 11.44 -11.14 6.99
CA VAL A 8 10.56 -10.60 8.04
C VAL A 8 9.98 -11.81 8.78
N ASP A 9 10.08 -11.82 10.11
CA ASP A 9 9.57 -12.90 10.97
C ASP A 9 10.04 -14.32 10.58
N GLY A 10 11.31 -14.45 10.17
CA GLY A 10 11.88 -15.72 9.74
C GLY A 10 11.41 -16.19 8.36
N LYS A 11 10.59 -15.40 7.66
CA LYS A 11 10.12 -15.68 6.31
C LYS A 11 10.86 -14.83 5.29
N PRO A 12 11.60 -15.43 4.35
CA PRO A 12 12.32 -14.68 3.32
C PRO A 12 11.32 -13.98 2.37
N ALA A 13 11.73 -12.87 1.77
CA ALA A 13 10.92 -12.18 0.77
C ALA A 13 10.56 -13.12 -0.39
N ARG A 14 9.31 -13.06 -0.88
CA ARG A 14 8.86 -13.89 -2.02
C ARG A 14 9.59 -13.55 -3.33
N SER A 15 9.91 -12.28 -3.50
CA SER A 15 10.64 -11.76 -4.66
C SER A 15 11.31 -10.45 -4.26
N VAL A 16 12.50 -10.19 -4.80
CA VAL A 16 13.20 -8.91 -4.65
C VAL A 16 13.32 -8.29 -6.04
N THR A 17 12.91 -7.03 -6.18
CA THR A 17 13.14 -6.26 -7.40
C THR A 17 14.29 -5.30 -7.17
N VAL A 18 15.36 -5.45 -7.93
CA VAL A 18 16.51 -4.54 -7.90
C VAL A 18 16.31 -3.53 -9.04
N ILE A 19 16.16 -2.26 -8.70
CA ILE A 19 15.95 -1.19 -9.68
C ILE A 19 17.27 -0.46 -9.86
N ALA A 20 17.94 -0.69 -10.99
CA ALA A 20 19.05 0.12 -11.42
C ALA A 20 18.51 1.37 -12.11
N VAL A 21 18.68 2.53 -11.47
CA VAL A 21 18.28 3.81 -12.06
C VAL A 21 19.34 4.21 -13.07
N ASP A 22 18.98 4.21 -14.36
CA ASP A 22 19.88 4.58 -15.46
C ASP A 22 19.99 6.11 -15.63
N THR A 23 18.86 6.80 -15.64
CA THR A 23 18.80 8.26 -15.85
C THR A 23 17.76 8.90 -14.94
N VAL A 24 18.10 10.05 -14.37
CA VAL A 24 17.17 10.89 -13.61
C VAL A 24 16.89 12.15 -14.40
N TYR A 25 15.62 12.41 -14.67
CA TYR A 25 15.18 13.60 -15.38
C TYR A 25 14.75 14.68 -14.38
N PHE A 26 15.04 15.93 -14.71
CA PHE A 26 14.49 17.06 -13.98
C PHE A 26 13.01 17.21 -14.33
N GLN A 27 12.15 16.58 -13.53
CA GLN A 27 10.74 16.95 -13.49
C GLN A 27 10.64 18.38 -12.95
N CYS A 28 9.61 19.12 -13.34
CA CYS A 28 9.39 20.46 -12.84
C CYS A 28 9.28 20.41 -11.30
N ALA A 29 10.37 20.73 -10.59
CA ALA A 29 10.42 20.70 -9.12
C ALA A 29 9.32 21.56 -8.51
N ARG A 30 8.93 22.63 -9.23
CA ARG A 30 7.80 23.50 -8.89
C ARG A 30 6.49 22.74 -8.80
N THR A 31 6.25 21.66 -9.55
CA THR A 31 5.01 20.89 -9.43
C THR A 31 4.94 20.17 -8.09
N ILE A 32 6.02 19.51 -7.66
CA ILE A 32 6.09 18.80 -6.38
C ILE A 32 6.04 19.78 -5.20
N GLU A 33 6.72 20.93 -5.34
CA GLU A 33 6.70 22.01 -4.35
C GLU A 33 5.29 22.63 -4.24
N ARG A 34 4.65 22.97 -5.37
CA ARG A 34 3.30 23.57 -5.41
C ARG A 34 2.18 22.60 -5.05
N SER A 35 2.34 21.31 -5.34
CA SER A 35 1.39 20.28 -4.92
C SER A 35 1.52 19.96 -3.44
N GLU A 36 2.57 20.46 -2.78
CA GLU A 36 2.89 20.21 -1.38
C GLU A 36 2.85 18.70 -1.05
N LEU A 37 3.31 17.86 -1.99
CA LEU A 37 3.14 16.41 -1.90
C LEU A 37 3.75 15.84 -0.61
N TRP A 38 4.84 16.46 -0.17
CA TRP A 38 5.60 16.08 1.01
C TRP A 38 5.18 16.81 2.30
N SER A 39 4.20 17.72 2.24
CA SER A 39 3.70 18.44 3.41
C SER A 39 2.81 17.53 4.26
N PRO A 40 3.20 17.16 5.49
CA PRO A 40 2.37 16.32 6.35
C PRO A 40 1.02 16.98 6.68
N ALA A 41 0.96 18.32 6.67
CA ALA A 41 -0.27 19.07 6.88
C ALA A 41 -1.29 18.90 5.74
N ARG A 42 -0.85 18.44 4.56
CA ARG A 42 -1.71 18.13 3.39
C ARG A 42 -2.11 16.66 3.35
N HIS A 43 -1.52 15.81 4.19
CA HIS A 43 -1.90 14.40 4.27
C HIS A 43 -3.26 14.33 4.97
N VAL A 44 -4.23 13.77 4.26
CA VAL A 44 -5.53 13.48 4.87
C VAL A 44 -5.37 12.41 5.94
N ASP A 45 -6.16 12.49 7.01
CA ASP A 45 -6.21 11.42 8.02
C ASP A 45 -6.56 10.11 7.28
N PRO A 46 -5.76 9.03 7.40
CA PRO A 46 -6.10 7.75 6.78
C PRO A 46 -7.49 7.24 7.19
N LYS A 47 -8.00 7.63 8.36
CA LYS A 47 -9.37 7.31 8.81
C LYS A 47 -10.46 8.02 8.01
N SER A 48 -10.11 9.07 7.27
CA SER A 48 -11.03 9.77 6.36
C SER A 48 -11.15 9.09 4.99
N LEU A 49 -10.25 8.16 4.67
CA LEU A 49 -10.30 7.37 3.44
C LEU A 49 -11.21 6.15 3.63
N PRO A 50 -11.84 5.66 2.55
CA PRO A 50 -12.62 4.42 2.63
C PRO A 50 -11.72 3.23 2.94
N THR A 51 -12.24 2.30 3.73
CA THR A 51 -11.56 1.04 4.00
C THR A 51 -11.51 0.16 2.74
N PRO A 52 -10.59 -0.81 2.65
CA PRO A 52 -10.60 -1.78 1.56
C PRO A 52 -11.95 -2.49 1.40
N GLY A 53 -12.60 -2.88 2.51
CA GLY A 53 -13.94 -3.45 2.49
C GLY A 53 -14.99 -2.53 1.88
N GLN A 54 -15.00 -1.23 2.24
CA GLN A 54 -15.91 -0.24 1.64
C GLN A 54 -15.69 -0.08 0.14
N ILE A 55 -14.42 -0.04 -0.31
CA ILE A 55 -14.09 0.02 -1.75
C ILE A 55 -14.59 -1.24 -2.46
N LEU A 56 -14.36 -2.42 -1.89
CA LEU A 56 -14.76 -3.70 -2.47
C LEU A 56 -16.27 -3.86 -2.52
N GLU A 57 -16.99 -3.43 -1.49
CA GLU A 57 -18.45 -3.46 -1.48
C GLU A 57 -19.02 -2.62 -2.62
N ILE A 58 -18.53 -1.39 -2.82
CA ILE A 58 -19.00 -0.52 -3.91
C ILE A 58 -18.64 -1.09 -5.28
N THR A 59 -17.36 -1.45 -5.48
CA THR A 59 -16.86 -1.90 -6.78
C THR A 59 -17.44 -3.25 -7.19
N SER A 60 -17.77 -4.12 -6.23
CA SER A 60 -18.45 -5.41 -6.47
C SER A 60 -19.98 -5.30 -6.57
N ARG A 61 -20.55 -4.08 -6.54
CA ARG A 61 -22.00 -3.85 -6.50
C ARG A 61 -22.70 -4.60 -5.35
N LYS A 62 -22.08 -4.56 -4.16
CA LYS A 62 -22.53 -5.22 -2.92
C LYS A 62 -22.54 -6.74 -2.98
N THR A 63 -21.78 -7.35 -3.89
CA THR A 63 -21.55 -8.80 -3.89
C THR A 63 -20.60 -9.21 -2.75
N ILE A 64 -19.68 -8.33 -2.38
CA ILE A 64 -18.79 -8.47 -1.22
C ILE A 64 -19.33 -7.60 -0.09
N ASP A 65 -19.54 -8.21 1.08
CA ASP A 65 -19.81 -7.46 2.32
C ASP A 65 -18.51 -6.85 2.85
N GLY A 66 -18.41 -5.52 2.77
CA GLY A 66 -17.23 -4.77 3.20
C GLY A 66 -16.97 -4.83 4.70
N VAL A 67 -18.02 -4.84 5.53
CA VAL A 67 -17.89 -4.88 6.99
C VAL A 67 -17.32 -6.22 7.43
N THR A 68 -17.87 -7.31 6.88
CA THR A 68 -17.36 -8.65 7.12
C THR A 68 -15.93 -8.78 6.60
N TYR A 69 -15.64 -8.26 5.40
CA TYR A 69 -14.29 -8.25 4.83
C TYR A 69 -13.29 -7.59 5.77
N ASP A 70 -13.54 -6.35 6.22
CA ASP A 70 -12.59 -5.62 7.06
C ASP A 70 -12.42 -6.23 8.45
N LYS A 71 -13.49 -6.81 9.02
CA LYS A 71 -13.42 -7.51 10.32
C LYS A 71 -12.54 -8.75 10.24
N GLU A 72 -12.67 -9.52 9.17
CA GLU A 72 -11.91 -10.77 8.98
C GLU A 72 -10.51 -10.53 8.44
N TRP A 73 -10.28 -9.40 7.78
CA TRP A 73 -9.04 -9.12 7.05
C TRP A 73 -7.78 -9.22 7.92
N PRO A 74 -7.69 -8.67 9.14
CA PRO A 74 -6.48 -8.78 9.96
C PRO A 74 -6.07 -10.24 10.23
N GLU A 75 -7.02 -11.10 10.56
CA GLU A 75 -6.75 -12.52 10.82
C GLU A 75 -6.48 -13.30 9.55
N ARG A 76 -7.21 -13.00 8.47
CA ARG A 76 -6.95 -13.61 7.16
C ARG A 76 -5.57 -13.22 6.63
N ALA A 77 -5.21 -11.94 6.73
CA ALA A 77 -3.91 -11.43 6.33
C ALA A 77 -2.79 -12.15 7.09
N LYS A 78 -2.86 -12.26 8.42
CA LYS A 78 -1.88 -13.03 9.21
C LYS A 78 -1.69 -14.48 8.76
N LYS A 79 -2.74 -15.12 8.22
CA LYS A 79 -2.72 -16.51 7.77
C LYS A 79 -2.29 -16.69 6.31
N THR A 80 -2.49 -15.67 5.48
CA THR A 80 -2.38 -15.77 4.01
C THR A 80 -1.31 -14.86 3.42
N MET A 81 -0.89 -13.84 4.17
CA MET A 81 0.24 -12.99 3.88
C MET A 81 1.35 -13.39 4.82
N TRP A 82 2.54 -13.67 4.25
CA TRP A 82 3.76 -14.17 4.88
C TRP A 82 3.52 -15.39 5.77
#